data_AF-A0A936Z8S3-F1
#
_entry.id   AF-A0A936Z8S3-F1
#
_cell.length_a   1.000
_cell.length_b   1.000
_cell.length_c   1.000
_cell.angle_alpha   90.00
_cell.angle_beta   90.00
_cell.angle_gamma   90.00
#
_symmetry.space_group_name_H-M   'P 1'
#
loop_
_entity.id
_entity.type
_entity.pdbx_description
1 polymer ?
#
loop_
_entity_poly.entity_id
_entity_poly.type
_entity_poly.pdbx_seq_one_letter_code
_entity_poly.pdbx_strand_id
1 'polypeptide(L)' 'MFSRLHHPHAAGGNGGWSVGTSGLTAAGQSELLRHLGRQLQTSYQGVLKEPAPDRIKQLLERLERDRGQDEHF' A
#
# COMPACT_ATOMS: atom_id res chain seq x y z
N MET A 1 17.94 -22.73 19.75
CA MET A 1 17.05 -22.05 20.71
C MET A 1 16.50 -20.81 20.03
N PHE A 2 15.22 -20.80 19.68
CA PHE A 2 14.57 -19.70 18.93
C PHE A 2 13.90 -18.74 19.90
N SER A 3 14.48 -17.56 20.07
CA SER A 3 13.83 -16.48 20.83
C SER A 3 12.81 -15.78 19.94
N ARG A 4 11.53 -15.98 20.27
CA ARG A 4 10.38 -15.32 19.64
C ARG A 4 10.49 -13.81 19.82
N LEU A 5 10.80 -13.08 18.75
CA LEU A 5 10.53 -11.65 18.70
C LEU A 5 9.02 -11.44 18.62
N HIS A 6 8.43 -11.13 19.77
CA HIS A 6 7.13 -10.48 19.86
C HIS A 6 7.22 -9.15 19.12
N HIS A 7 6.70 -9.12 17.88
CA HIS A 7 6.33 -7.86 17.24
C HIS A 7 4.91 -7.54 17.72
N PRO A 8 4.71 -6.55 18.60
CA PRO A 8 3.35 -6.09 18.86
C PRO A 8 2.85 -5.48 17.54
N HIS A 9 1.82 -6.11 16.97
CA HIS A 9 0.99 -5.50 15.94
C HIS A 9 0.43 -4.19 16.52
N ALA A 10 1.06 -3.07 16.18
CA ALA A 10 0.46 -1.76 16.33
C ALA A 10 -0.65 -1.61 15.28
N ALA A 11 -1.77 -2.29 15.50
CA ALA A 11 -3.05 -1.88 14.98
C ALA A 11 -3.48 -0.64 15.77
N GLY A 12 -2.95 0.52 15.40
CA GLY A 12 -3.15 1.76 16.14
C GLY A 12 -3.09 2.95 15.19
N GLY A 13 -4.26 3.49 14.87
CA GLY A 13 -4.40 4.81 14.26
C GLY A 13 -4.58 4.79 12.76
N ASN A 14 -5.77 4.43 12.28
CA ASN A 14 -6.34 5.10 11.11
C ASN A 14 -6.65 6.55 11.52
N GLY A 15 -5.60 7.33 11.77
CA GLY A 15 -5.65 8.77 11.91
C GLY A 15 -5.95 9.31 10.52
N GLY A 16 -7.23 9.34 10.17
CA GLY A 16 -7.72 9.83 8.90
C GLY A 16 -7.04 11.15 8.60
N TRP A 17 -6.24 11.16 7.54
CA TRP A 17 -5.74 12.37 6.93
C TRP A 17 -6.96 13.27 6.71
N SER A 18 -7.13 14.27 7.57
CA SER A 18 -8.11 15.32 7.38
C SER A 18 -7.28 16.57 7.11
N VAL A 19 -7.21 16.98 5.86
CA VAL A 19 -6.68 18.30 5.52
C VAL A 19 -7.63 19.29 6.20
N GLY A 20 -7.14 20.04 7.19
CA GLY A 20 -7.92 21.06 7.87
C GLY A 20 -8.31 22.13 6.86
N THR A 21 -9.51 22.04 6.28
CA THR A 21 -10.00 22.91 5.21
C THR A 21 -10.65 24.20 5.71
N SER A 22 -10.40 24.62 6.95
CA SER A 22 -10.97 25.83 7.55
C SER A 22 -10.43 27.08 6.83
N GLY A 23 -10.96 27.38 5.64
CA GLY A 23 -10.59 28.54 4.82
C GLY A 23 -10.45 28.29 3.32
N LEU A 24 -10.52 27.05 2.82
CA LEU A 24 -10.38 26.77 1.38
C LEU A 24 -11.75 26.64 0.71
N THR A 25 -11.95 27.40 -0.37
CA THR A 25 -13.08 27.17 -1.29
C THR A 25 -13.00 25.76 -1.88
N ALA A 26 -14.12 25.19 -2.33
CA ALA A 26 -14.13 23.85 -2.93
C ALA A 26 -13.12 23.69 -4.09
N ALA A 27 -12.89 24.76 -4.86
CA ALA A 27 -11.87 24.81 -5.91
C ALA A 27 -10.44 24.85 -5.36
N GLY A 28 -10.20 25.53 -4.23
CA GLY A 28 -8.89 25.51 -3.56
C GLY A 28 -8.56 24.15 -2.95
N GLN A 29 -9.57 23.45 -2.42
CA GLN A 29 -9.41 22.09 -1.91
C GLN A 29 -9.08 21.09 -3.04
N SER A 30 -9.75 21.20 -4.19
CA SER A 30 -9.49 20.32 -5.32
C SER A 30 -8.10 20.53 -5.92
N GLU A 31 -7.62 21.77 -6.03
CA GLU A 31 -6.26 22.04 -6.52
C GLU A 31 -5.19 21.56 -5.54
N LEU A 32 -5.41 21.71 -4.24
CA LEU A 32 -4.52 21.17 -3.20
C LEU A 32 -4.44 19.64 -3.29
N LEU A 33 -5.57 18.95 -3.39
CA LEU A 33 -5.62 17.49 -3.57
C LEU A 33 -4.96 17.06 -4.88
N ARG A 34 -5.12 17.83 -5.95
CA ARG A 34 -4.49 17.57 -7.24
C ARG A 34 -2.96 17.73 -7.17
N HIS A 35 -2.49 18.75 -6.45
CA HIS A 35 -1.06 18.93 -6.19
C HIS A 35 -0.50 17.78 -5.36
N LEU A 36 -1.18 17.41 -4.29
CA LEU A 36 -0.80 16.29 -3.43
C LEU A 36 -0.76 14.97 -4.21
N GLY A 37 -1.78 14.71 -5.04
CA GLY A 37 -1.84 13.52 -5.90
C GLY A 37 -0.64 13.43 -6.85
N ARG A 38 -0.23 14.56 -7.44
CA ARG A 38 0.98 14.62 -8.28
C ARG A 38 2.24 14.31 -7.48
N GLN A 39 2.40 14.87 -6.28
CA GLN A 39 3.56 14.61 -5.42
C GLN A 39 3.65 13.13 -4.99
N LEU A 40 2.52 12.54 -4.58
CA LEU A 40 2.45 11.13 -4.24
C LEU A 40 2.81 10.25 -5.44
N GLN A 41 2.23 10.53 -6.61
CA GLN A 41 2.52 9.79 -7.83
C GLN A 41 4.01 9.81 -8.16
N THR A 42 4.65 10.99 -8.11
CA THR A 42 6.10 11.11 -8.34
C THR A 42 6.92 10.32 -7.32
N SER A 43 6.52 10.36 -6.04
CA SER A 43 7.22 9.60 -4.98
C SER A 43 7.09 8.09 -5.15
N TYR A 44 5.90 7.59 -5.49
CA TYR A 44 5.64 6.16 -5.63
C TYR A 44 6.23 5.55 -6.91
N GLN A 45 6.50 6.37 -7.93
CA GLN A 45 7.15 5.89 -9.17
C GLN A 45 8.51 5.24 -8.95
N GLY A 46 9.26 5.64 -7.91
CA GLY A 46 10.52 4.99 -7.55
C GLY A 46 10.29 3.57 -7.06
N VAL A 47 9.38 3.42 -6.09
CA VAL A 47 9.02 2.13 -5.47
C VAL A 47 8.46 1.15 -6.49
N LEU A 48 7.65 1.62 -7.44
CA LEU A 48 7.08 0.75 -8.49
C LEU A 48 8.11 0.21 -9.49
N LYS A 49 9.29 0.84 -9.59
CA LYS A 49 10.39 0.36 -10.45
C LYS A 49 11.27 -0.66 -9.76
N GLU A 50 11.14 -0.82 -8.45
CA GLU A 50 11.88 -1.83 -7.70
C GLU A 50 11.33 -3.23 -8.04
N PRO A 51 12.21 -4.25 -8.12
CA PRO A 51 11.76 -5.61 -8.33
C PRO A 51 10.82 -6.03 -7.20
N ALA A 52 9.76 -6.77 -7.55
CA ALA A 52 8.82 -7.28 -6.55
C ALA A 52 9.58 -8.05 -5.46
N PRO A 53 9.29 -7.82 -4.17
CA PRO A 53 9.88 -8.57 -3.08
C PRO A 53 9.71 -10.07 -3.26
N ASP A 54 10.73 -10.85 -2.92
CA ASP A 54 10.72 -12.31 -3.14
C ASP A 54 9.57 -13.01 -2.42
N ARG A 55 9.14 -12.48 -1.28
CA ARG A 55 7.94 -12.95 -0.57
C ARG A 55 6.67 -12.84 -1.42
N ILE A 56 6.52 -11.76 -2.20
CA ILE A 56 5.36 -11.58 -3.08
C ILE A 56 5.44 -12.59 -4.24
N LYS A 57 6.62 -12.78 -4.83
CA LYS A 57 6.83 -13.80 -5.88
C LYS A 57 6.45 -15.20 -5.39
N GLN A 58 6.91 -15.60 -4.20
CA GLN A 58 6.59 -16.89 -3.61
C GLN A 58 5.08 -17.07 -3.34
N LEU A 59 4.37 -15.99 -2.98
CA LEU A 59 2.92 -16.04 -2.80
C LEU A 59 2.19 -16.19 -4.14
N LEU A 60 2.64 -15.48 -5.17
CA LEU A 60 2.09 -15.62 -6.53
C LEU A 60 2.29 -17.04 -7.06
N GLU A 61 3.49 -17.62 -6.89
CA GLU A 61 3.76 -19.00 -7.29
C GLU A 61 2.91 -20.03 -6.54
N ARG A 62 2.52 -19.76 -5.29
CA ARG A 62 1.60 -20.64 -4.54
C ARG A 62 0.19 -20.53 -5.08
N LEU A 63 -0.29 -19.32 -5.34
CA LEU A 63 -1.61 -19.09 -5.94
C LEU A 63 -1.74 -19.75 -7.31
N GLU A 64 -0.70 -19.68 -8.15
CA GLU A 64 -0.68 -20.36 -9.44
C GLU A 64 -0.70 -21.89 -9.30
N ARG A 65 0.04 -22.43 -8.32
CA ARG A 65 0.03 -23.87 -8.03
C ARG A 65 -1.32 -24.37 -7.52
N ASP A 66 -1.99 -23.61 -6.68
CA ASP A 66 -3.31 -23.96 -6.15
C ASP A 66 -4.38 -23.89 -7.26
N ARG A 67 -4.32 -22.85 -8.11
CA ARG A 67 -5.23 -22.72 -9.26
C ARG A 67 -5.11 -23.87 -10.27
N GLY A 68 -3.90 -24.38 -10.50
CA GLY A 68 -3.69 -25.52 -11.41
C GLY A 68 -4.18 -26.87 -10.86
N GLN A 69 -4.43 -26.97 -9.56
CA GLN A 69 -4.95 -28.19 -8.92
C GLN A 69 -6.48 -28.27 -9.01
N ASP A 70 -7.16 -27.12 -9.05
CA ASP A 70 -8.62 -27.05 -9.19
C ASP A 70 -9.13 -27.39 -10.61
N GLU A 71 -8.28 -27.28 -11.64
CA GLU A 71 -8.66 -27.62 -13.04
C GLU A 71 -8.44 -29.11 -13.40
N HIS A 72 -7.95 -29.92 -12.46
CA HIS A 72 -7.64 -31.35 -12.68
C HIS A 72 -8.63 -32.34 -12.02
N PHE A 73 -9.76 -31.84 -11.52
CA PHE A 73 -10.88 -32.65 -11.01
C PHE A 73 -12.10 -32.62 -11.94
#